data_AF-B4I0E2-F1
#
_entry.id   AF-B4I0E2-F1
#
_cell.length_a   1.000
_cell.length_b   1.000
_cell.length_c   1.000
_cell.angle_alpha   90.00
_cell.angle_beta   90.00
_cell.angle_gamma   90.00
#
_symmetry.space_group_name_H-M   'P 1'
#
loop_
_entity.id
_entity.type
_entity.pdbx_description
1 polymer ?
#
loop_
_entity_poly.entity_id
_entity_poly.type
_entity_poly.pdbx_seq_one_letter_code
_entity_poly.pdbx_strand_id
1 'polypeptide(L)'
;MKSIQLSFLLLTAIFSSSHQLSKPEDPTYTAAVVEHSQPVGDSPRTRTTSASESFQKIIREVGDVDIIVFPEHIINSQATATFVPHESQNITPCYQTDYELFLIELSCSARANQLYVVINVVEKELCAHGAGSDTYNPCPSTGVRSPAPRRTRCPPCGAKSYRYRIGVYWGNETTVIGVDRTEQATCALFACTDVRLASCGYIYPENEEVINTHHFTKLSISGNFPAAPRGRRLIMPSTLNALFLPVSVADYEWIESPEAANNVDKPILVDLKLEKPQNDLLTFAIWANYYTEIPSTHNLDHMQPNGTQTSPSTSSSSTVSVFRILCVLSCLISVL
;
A
#
# COMPACT_ATOMS: atom_id res chain seq x y z
N MET A 1 44.89 2.38 39.39
CA MET A 1 43.42 2.55 39.51
C MET A 1 42.79 3.40 38.40
N LYS A 2 43.47 4.42 37.83
CA LYS A 2 42.91 5.23 36.72
C LYS A 2 42.85 4.50 35.36
N SER A 3 43.78 3.57 35.09
CA SER A 3 43.84 2.83 33.83
C SER A 3 42.70 1.83 33.63
N ILE A 4 42.20 1.22 34.72
CA ILE A 4 41.13 0.21 34.67
C ILE A 4 39.77 0.86 34.40
N GLN A 5 39.56 2.09 34.90
CA GLN A 5 38.34 2.84 34.61
C GLN A 5 38.29 3.34 33.16
N LEU A 6 39.44 3.65 32.56
CA LEU A 6 39.52 4.04 31.15
C LEU A 6 39.19 2.88 30.21
N SER A 7 39.63 1.66 30.54
CA SER A 7 39.33 0.45 29.77
C SER A 7 37.86 0.03 29.86
N PHE A 8 37.21 0.26 31.01
CA PHE A 8 35.77 -0.01 31.16
C PHE A 8 34.90 0.97 30.37
N LEU A 9 35.29 2.26 30.31
CA LEU A 9 34.67 3.30 29.48
C LEU A 9 34.83 3.02 27.98
N LEU A 10 35.99 2.49 27.55
CA LEU A 10 36.20 2.10 26.16
C LEU A 10 35.38 0.87 25.76
N LEU A 11 35.20 -0.12 26.66
CA LEU A 11 34.39 -1.30 26.38
C LEU A 11 32.89 -0.96 26.25
N THR A 12 32.36 -0.04 27.07
CA THR A 12 30.96 0.39 26.96
C THR A 12 30.67 1.14 25.66
N ALA A 13 31.66 1.83 25.08
CA ALA A 13 31.50 2.53 23.80
C ALA A 13 31.48 1.57 22.58
N ILE A 14 32.03 0.36 22.71
CA ILE A 14 32.08 -0.64 21.63
C ILE A 14 30.77 -1.44 21.52
N PHE A 15 29.98 -1.52 22.61
CA PHE A 15 28.64 -2.16 22.59
C PHE A 15 27.50 -1.22 22.19
N SER A 16 27.78 0.05 21.86
CA SER A 16 26.79 1.00 21.31
C SER A 16 26.78 0.99 19.77
N SER A 17 26.73 -0.19 19.17
CA SER A 17 26.51 -0.31 17.72
C SER A 17 25.01 -0.18 17.43
N SER A 18 24.46 1.02 17.51
CA SER A 18 23.16 1.30 16.87
C SER A 18 23.45 1.73 15.43
N HIS A 19 23.52 0.73 14.57
CA HIS A 19 23.49 0.87 13.11
C HIS A 19 22.33 0.02 12.62
N GLN A 20 21.10 0.46 12.85
CA GLN A 20 19.98 -0.10 12.11
C GLN A 20 19.55 0.89 11.03
N LEU A 21 20.07 0.66 9.83
CA LEU A 21 19.61 1.26 8.61
C LEU A 21 19.62 0.13 7.59
N SER A 22 18.47 -0.53 7.43
CA SER A 22 18.33 -1.61 6.45
C SER A 22 18.70 -1.12 5.07
N LYS A 23 19.59 -1.86 4.43
CA LYS A 23 20.03 -1.66 3.06
C LYS A 23 19.30 -2.64 2.14
N PRO A 24 19.23 -2.36 0.83
CA PRO A 24 18.65 -3.29 -0.14
C PRO A 24 19.28 -4.69 -0.11
N GLU A 25 20.54 -4.80 0.29
CA GLU A 25 21.25 -6.08 0.45
C GLU A 25 20.95 -6.83 1.75
N ASP A 26 20.27 -6.20 2.72
CA ASP A 26 20.01 -6.84 4.00
C ASP A 26 18.90 -7.90 3.87
N PRO A 27 19.03 -9.05 4.58
CA PRO A 27 18.11 -10.17 4.41
C PRO A 27 16.72 -9.92 5.03
N THR A 28 16.61 -8.97 5.97
CA THR A 28 15.38 -8.66 6.72
C THR A 28 15.35 -7.20 7.14
N TYR A 29 14.15 -6.62 7.29
CA TYR A 29 13.94 -5.28 7.85
C TYR A 29 12.75 -5.27 8.82
N THR A 30 12.69 -4.29 9.72
CA THR A 30 11.60 -4.08 10.67
C THR A 30 10.72 -2.92 10.21
N ALA A 31 9.40 -3.12 10.20
CA ALA A 31 8.43 -2.12 9.77
C ALA A 31 7.42 -1.77 10.87
N ALA A 32 7.03 -0.49 10.93
CA ALA A 32 5.90 -0.01 11.70
C ALA A 32 4.81 0.54 10.76
N VAL A 33 3.55 0.22 11.06
CA VAL A 33 2.38 0.77 10.37
C VAL A 33 1.58 1.58 11.36
N VAL A 34 1.30 2.84 11.01
CA VAL A 34 0.62 3.78 11.90
C VAL A 34 -0.86 3.83 11.56
N GLU A 35 -1.71 3.68 12.56
CA GLU A 35 -3.11 4.10 12.51
C GLU A 35 -3.23 5.50 13.13
N HIS A 36 -3.86 6.43 12.43
CA HIS A 36 -3.94 7.83 12.86
C HIS A 36 -5.35 8.40 12.66
N SER A 37 -5.86 9.10 13.66
CA SER A 37 -7.17 9.74 13.62
C SER A 37 -7.12 11.08 12.89
N GLN A 38 -8.25 11.51 12.34
CA GLN A 38 -8.32 12.76 11.59
C GLN A 38 -7.82 13.96 12.43
N PRO A 39 -6.92 14.81 11.89
CA PRO A 39 -6.34 15.93 12.61
C PRO A 39 -7.40 17.01 12.86
N VAL A 40 -7.42 17.55 14.08
CA VAL A 40 -8.34 18.62 14.48
C VAL A 40 -7.76 19.98 14.10
N GLY A 41 -8.57 20.84 13.48
CA GLY A 41 -8.15 22.20 13.17
C GLY A 41 -9.17 23.00 12.37
N ASP A 42 -9.27 24.28 12.71
CA ASP A 42 -10.25 25.21 12.13
C ASP A 42 -9.98 25.57 10.66
N SER A 43 -8.75 25.31 10.17
CA SER A 43 -8.34 25.60 8.80
C SER A 43 -7.54 24.43 8.20
N PRO A 44 -7.46 24.30 6.86
CA PRO A 44 -6.61 23.29 6.23
C PRO A 44 -5.15 23.36 6.70
N ARG A 45 -4.62 24.57 6.91
CA ARG A 45 -3.25 24.79 7.36
C ARG A 45 -3.03 24.30 8.79
N THR A 46 -3.93 24.64 9.71
CA THR A 46 -3.83 24.19 11.10
C THR A 46 -4.01 22.67 11.23
N ARG A 47 -4.86 22.05 10.41
CA ARG A 47 -4.95 20.57 10.32
C ARG A 47 -3.66 19.94 9.83
N THR A 48 -3.05 20.48 8.77
CA THR A 48 -1.76 19.97 8.26
C THR A 48 -0.64 20.12 9.29
N THR A 49 -0.58 21.25 9.99
CA THR A 49 0.39 21.43 11.09
C THR A 49 0.16 20.42 12.21
N SER A 50 -1.09 20.25 12.66
CA SER A 50 -1.43 19.28 13.70
C SER A 50 -1.09 17.83 13.31
N ALA A 51 -1.37 17.45 12.06
CA ALA A 51 -0.99 16.14 11.52
C ALA A 51 0.54 15.96 11.48
N SER A 52 1.27 16.97 10.96
CA SER A 52 2.74 16.97 10.90
C SER A 52 3.35 16.81 12.28
N GLU A 53 2.89 17.57 13.27
CA GLU A 53 3.37 17.48 14.64
C GLU A 53 3.14 16.09 15.23
N SER A 54 1.97 15.49 14.97
CA SER A 54 1.68 14.13 15.41
C SER A 54 2.57 13.09 14.72
N PHE A 55 2.81 13.21 13.42
CA PHE A 55 3.68 12.29 12.68
C PHE A 55 5.12 12.39 13.17
N GLN A 56 5.63 13.61 13.37
CA GLN A 56 6.96 13.85 13.93
C GLN A 56 7.11 13.25 15.33
N LYS A 57 6.08 13.35 16.17
CA LYS A 57 6.08 12.72 17.49
C LYS A 57 6.20 11.20 17.38
N ILE A 58 5.38 10.58 16.52
CA ILE A 58 5.40 9.13 16.31
C ILE A 58 6.77 8.68 15.79
N ILE A 59 7.36 9.39 14.83
CA ILE A 59 8.70 9.09 14.28
C ILE A 59 9.77 9.14 15.37
N ARG A 60 9.66 10.03 16.37
CA ARG A 60 10.62 10.11 17.49
C ARG A 60 10.45 9.01 18.53
N GLU A 61 9.25 8.43 18.64
CA GLU A 61 8.88 7.49 19.70
C GLU A 61 8.80 6.03 19.22
N VAL A 62 8.81 5.77 17.91
CA VAL A 62 8.56 4.45 17.31
C VAL A 62 9.60 3.37 17.69
N GLY A 63 10.79 3.77 18.17
CA GLY A 63 11.85 2.86 18.56
C GLY A 63 12.68 2.37 17.37
N ASP A 64 13.19 1.14 17.48
CA ASP A 64 14.13 0.54 16.51
C ASP A 64 13.37 -0.07 15.32
N VAL A 65 13.10 0.76 14.31
CA VAL A 65 12.39 0.37 13.08
C VAL A 65 13.10 0.94 11.86
N ASP A 66 13.16 0.15 10.79
CA ASP A 66 13.79 0.56 9.54
C ASP A 66 12.86 1.46 8.70
N ILE A 67 11.56 1.13 8.69
CA ILE A 67 10.56 1.83 7.91
C ILE A 67 9.28 2.06 8.72
N ILE A 68 8.71 3.25 8.58
CA ILE A 68 7.40 3.61 9.13
C ILE A 68 6.46 4.07 8.02
N VAL A 69 5.25 3.51 8.00
CA VAL A 69 4.22 3.81 6.99
C VAL A 69 3.03 4.50 7.64
N PHE A 70 2.69 5.69 7.15
CA PHE A 70 1.56 6.47 7.63
C PHE A 70 0.31 6.31 6.73
N PRO A 71 -0.90 6.54 7.27
CA PRO A 71 -2.14 6.44 6.50
C PRO A 71 -2.24 7.44 5.35
N GLU A 72 -3.05 7.07 4.37
CA GLU A 72 -3.40 7.91 3.25
C GLU A 72 -4.25 9.13 3.68
N HIS A 73 -4.04 10.27 3.03
CA HIS A 73 -4.97 11.42 3.06
C HIS A 73 -5.12 12.11 4.43
N ILE A 74 -4.16 11.93 5.34
CA ILE A 74 -4.14 12.56 6.66
C ILE A 74 -3.33 13.87 6.69
N ILE A 75 -2.13 13.88 6.11
CA ILE A 75 -1.13 14.93 6.35
C ILE A 75 -1.51 16.29 5.72
N ASN A 76 -1.97 16.31 4.48
CA ASN A 76 -2.29 17.54 3.78
C ASN A 76 -3.50 17.41 2.85
N SER A 77 -3.96 18.55 2.36
CA SER A 77 -5.08 18.67 1.43
C SER A 77 -4.66 19.52 0.24
N GLN A 78 -5.53 19.67 -0.77
CA GLN A 78 -5.25 20.57 -1.90
C GLN A 78 -4.81 21.98 -1.49
N ALA A 79 -5.39 22.53 -0.41
CA ALA A 79 -5.06 23.87 0.07
C ALA A 79 -3.62 23.98 0.62
N THR A 80 -3.02 22.84 0.97
CA THR A 80 -1.66 22.70 1.51
C THR A 80 -0.83 21.74 0.65
N ALA A 81 -1.09 21.69 -0.66
CA ALA A 81 -0.37 20.84 -1.60
C ALA A 81 1.10 21.27 -1.73
N THR A 82 2.01 20.30 -1.84
CA THR A 82 3.47 20.51 -1.87
C THR A 82 4.09 20.05 -3.18
N PHE A 83 5.21 20.64 -3.60
CA PHE A 83 6.05 19.99 -4.60
C PHE A 83 6.72 18.76 -4.00
N VAL A 84 7.02 17.76 -4.82
CA VAL A 84 7.83 16.59 -4.45
C VAL A 84 9.07 16.57 -5.35
N PRO A 85 10.28 16.40 -4.80
CA PRO A 85 11.49 16.33 -5.62
C PRO A 85 11.44 15.11 -6.54
N HIS A 86 11.82 15.29 -7.80
CA HIS A 86 12.00 14.17 -8.71
C HIS A 86 13.28 13.40 -8.34
N GLU A 87 13.28 12.07 -8.48
CA GLU A 87 14.42 11.20 -8.13
C GLU A 87 15.74 11.65 -8.78
N SER A 88 15.69 12.12 -10.03
CA SER A 88 16.86 12.57 -10.78
C SER A 88 17.50 13.86 -10.24
N GLN A 89 16.78 14.61 -9.40
CA GLN A 89 17.29 15.85 -8.80
C GLN A 89 18.18 15.57 -7.58
N ASN A 90 18.08 14.38 -6.98
CA ASN A 90 18.81 13.99 -5.77
C ASN A 90 18.70 15.03 -4.64
N ILE A 91 17.49 15.56 -4.44
CA ILE A 91 17.19 16.59 -3.44
C ILE A 91 16.65 15.93 -2.17
N THR A 92 17.18 16.35 -1.02
CA THR A 92 16.59 16.04 0.30
C THR A 92 15.82 17.25 0.81
N PRO A 93 14.47 17.19 0.97
CA PRO A 93 13.67 18.34 1.39
C PRO A 93 14.11 19.00 2.70
N CYS A 94 14.68 18.25 3.65
CA CYS A 94 15.19 18.79 4.92
C CYS A 94 16.19 19.95 4.76
N TYR A 95 16.91 20.03 3.64
CA TYR A 95 17.92 21.07 3.38
C TYR A 95 17.45 22.17 2.44
N GLN A 96 16.18 22.18 2.06
CA GLN A 96 15.63 23.08 1.05
C GLN A 96 14.47 23.88 1.62
N THR A 97 14.33 25.13 1.17
CA THR A 97 13.24 26.03 1.61
C THR A 97 12.06 26.06 0.66
N ASP A 98 12.16 25.38 -0.48
CA ASP A 98 11.19 25.50 -1.58
C ASP A 98 10.00 24.53 -1.47
N TYR A 99 9.96 23.73 -0.39
CA TYR A 99 8.91 22.75 -0.12
C TYR A 99 7.98 23.21 1.00
N GLU A 100 6.78 22.62 1.10
CA GLU A 100 5.89 22.92 2.22
C GLU A 100 6.53 22.50 3.54
N LEU A 101 6.26 23.30 4.58
CA LEU A 101 6.91 23.16 5.89
C LEU A 101 6.79 21.75 6.47
N PHE A 102 5.61 21.12 6.33
CA PHE A 102 5.41 19.75 6.83
C PHE A 102 6.33 18.73 6.15
N LEU A 103 6.61 18.88 4.84
CA LEU A 103 7.47 17.97 4.10
C LEU A 103 8.93 18.13 4.52
N ILE A 104 9.36 19.38 4.76
CA ILE A 104 10.68 19.71 5.29
C ILE A 104 10.86 19.08 6.68
N GLU A 105 9.91 19.31 7.59
CA GLU A 105 9.96 18.82 8.96
C GLU A 105 9.95 17.29 9.06
N LEU A 106 9.10 16.63 8.25
CA LEU A 106 9.07 15.17 8.19
C LEU A 106 10.35 14.60 7.57
N SER A 107 10.88 15.22 6.52
CA SER A 107 12.18 14.83 5.95
C SER A 107 13.31 14.98 6.98
N CYS A 108 13.32 16.05 7.76
CA CYS A 108 14.29 16.23 8.83
C CYS A 108 14.10 15.24 9.97
N SER A 109 12.85 14.89 10.29
CA SER A 109 12.54 13.90 11.33
C SER A 109 12.97 12.49 10.90
N ALA A 110 12.72 12.11 9.65
CA ALA A 110 13.20 10.86 9.06
C ALA A 110 14.73 10.76 9.17
N ARG A 111 15.43 11.83 8.76
CA ARG A 111 16.89 11.90 8.82
C ARG A 111 17.42 11.83 10.26
N ALA A 112 16.81 12.56 11.19
CA ALA A 112 17.26 12.61 12.58
C ALA A 112 17.11 11.27 13.30
N ASN A 113 16.11 10.47 12.92
CA ASN A 113 15.85 9.14 13.47
C ASN A 113 16.39 8.01 12.58
N GLN A 114 17.09 8.34 11.48
CA GLN A 114 17.75 7.40 10.58
C GLN A 114 16.86 6.27 10.04
N LEU A 115 15.59 6.56 9.73
CA LEU A 115 14.62 5.58 9.26
C LEU A 115 13.87 6.05 8.00
N TYR A 116 13.35 5.11 7.22
CA TYR A 116 12.54 5.40 6.05
C TYR A 116 11.11 5.76 6.45
N VAL A 117 10.61 6.89 5.96
CA VAL A 117 9.25 7.37 6.26
C VAL A 117 8.44 7.36 4.97
N VAL A 118 7.35 6.59 4.96
CA VAL A 118 6.38 6.55 3.86
C VAL A 118 5.16 7.36 4.26
N ILE A 119 4.88 8.41 3.51
CA ILE A 119 3.71 9.26 3.66
C ILE A 119 3.01 9.39 2.32
N ASN A 120 1.68 9.43 2.34
CA ASN A 120 0.93 9.92 1.19
C ASN A 120 0.80 11.45 1.27
N VAL A 121 0.99 12.16 0.17
CA VAL A 121 0.84 13.62 0.11
C VAL A 121 0.02 14.04 -1.10
N VAL A 122 -0.72 15.13 -0.97
CA VAL A 122 -1.26 15.86 -2.11
C VAL A 122 -0.14 16.70 -2.70
N GLU A 123 0.33 16.32 -3.89
CA GLU A 123 1.38 17.01 -4.64
C GLU A 123 0.84 18.24 -5.42
N LYS A 124 1.70 19.15 -5.83
CA LYS A 124 1.47 20.11 -6.91
C LYS A 124 2.67 20.12 -7.85
N GLU A 125 2.45 20.40 -9.12
CA GLU A 125 3.44 20.36 -10.18
C GLU A 125 3.36 21.62 -11.07
N LEU A 126 4.45 21.90 -11.79
CA LEU A 126 4.49 22.98 -12.78
C LEU A 126 3.94 22.48 -14.12
N CYS A 127 3.09 23.27 -14.80
CA CYS A 127 2.40 22.85 -16.03
C CYS A 127 2.61 23.76 -17.25
N ALA A 128 3.65 24.59 -17.26
CA ALA A 128 4.01 25.46 -18.38
C ALA A 128 5.17 24.92 -19.22
N HIS A 129 5.46 25.54 -20.38
CA HIS A 129 6.60 25.23 -21.26
C HIS A 129 6.64 23.82 -21.87
N GLY A 130 5.49 23.32 -22.36
CA GLY A 130 5.41 22.04 -23.08
C GLY A 130 5.24 20.80 -22.18
N ALA A 131 5.12 21.00 -20.86
CA ALA A 131 4.75 19.96 -19.90
C ALA A 131 3.24 20.01 -19.62
N GLY A 132 2.43 19.31 -20.43
CA GLY A 132 0.97 19.19 -20.25
C GLY A 132 0.18 19.31 -21.55
N SER A 133 -0.94 18.57 -21.65
CA SER A 133 -1.84 18.63 -22.80
C SER A 133 -2.94 19.67 -22.58
N ASP A 134 -3.01 20.67 -23.46
CA ASP A 134 -4.01 21.76 -23.44
C ASP A 134 -5.47 21.30 -23.62
N THR A 135 -5.69 20.03 -23.95
CA THR A 135 -7.01 19.54 -24.37
C THR A 135 -7.88 18.96 -23.25
N TYR A 136 -7.31 18.61 -22.09
CA TYR A 136 -8.09 17.98 -21.00
C TYR A 136 -7.92 18.65 -19.62
N ASN A 137 -6.85 19.42 -19.39
CA ASN A 137 -6.62 20.19 -18.16
C ASN A 137 -5.70 21.38 -18.45
N PRO A 138 -6.24 22.54 -18.89
CA PRO A 138 -5.42 23.70 -19.24
C PRO A 138 -4.66 24.21 -18.02
N CYS A 139 -3.37 24.51 -18.20
CA CYS A 139 -2.53 25.02 -17.12
C CYS A 139 -3.06 26.39 -16.66
N PRO A 140 -3.21 26.63 -15.34
CA PRO A 140 -3.59 27.95 -14.84
C PRO A 140 -2.56 29.02 -15.24
N SER A 141 -2.97 30.29 -15.27
CA SER A 141 -2.06 31.42 -15.55
C SER A 141 -0.89 31.54 -14.56
N THR A 142 -1.00 30.89 -13.39
CA THR A 142 0.06 30.81 -12.38
C THR A 142 1.18 29.83 -12.76
N GLY A 143 0.98 28.95 -13.76
CA GLY A 143 1.95 27.94 -14.17
C GLY A 143 2.08 26.74 -13.22
N VAL A 144 1.28 26.69 -12.15
CA VAL A 144 1.30 25.64 -11.12
C VAL A 144 -0.08 24.98 -11.09
N ARG A 145 -0.13 23.64 -11.17
CA ARG A 145 -1.34 22.84 -10.95
C ARG A 145 -1.13 21.91 -9.76
N SER A 146 -2.11 21.84 -8.86
CA SER A 146 -2.26 20.64 -8.04
C SER A 146 -3.04 19.60 -8.86
N PRO A 147 -2.88 18.28 -8.66
CA PRO A 147 -3.91 17.32 -9.00
C PRO A 147 -5.15 17.72 -8.20
N ALA A 148 -6.03 18.51 -8.82
CA ALA A 148 -7.21 19.04 -8.16
C ALA A 148 -8.43 18.21 -8.55
N PRO A 149 -9.27 17.83 -7.58
CA PRO A 149 -10.70 17.85 -7.80
C PRO A 149 -11.17 19.31 -7.85
N ARG A 150 -11.65 19.72 -9.04
CA ARG A 150 -12.09 21.09 -9.37
C ARG A 150 -13.32 21.57 -8.58
N ARG A 151 -13.21 22.34 -7.50
CA ARG A 151 -14.37 23.13 -7.03
C ARG A 151 -14.81 24.13 -8.11
N THR A 152 -15.94 23.87 -8.76
CA THR A 152 -16.71 24.87 -9.54
C THR A 152 -18.14 24.89 -9.07
N ARG A 153 -18.54 26.02 -8.47
CA ARG A 153 -19.93 26.36 -8.20
C ARG A 153 -20.52 26.99 -9.46
N CYS A 154 -21.44 26.29 -10.13
CA CYS A 154 -22.55 26.92 -10.87
C CYS A 154 -23.71 25.92 -11.00
N PRO A 155 -24.92 26.25 -10.49
CA PRO A 155 -26.11 25.40 -10.61
C PRO A 155 -26.96 25.83 -11.83
N PRO A 156 -27.99 25.06 -12.24
CA PRO A 156 -28.11 23.61 -12.32
C PRO A 156 -28.43 23.18 -13.77
N CYS A 157 -27.64 22.29 -14.39
CA CYS A 157 -28.06 21.60 -15.63
C CYS A 157 -27.40 20.22 -15.73
N GLY A 158 -28.01 19.22 -15.10
CA GLY A 158 -27.71 17.80 -15.26
C GLY A 158 -26.80 17.24 -14.19
N ALA A 159 -27.39 16.79 -13.09
CA ALA A 159 -26.68 16.02 -12.07
C ALA A 159 -26.02 14.78 -12.71
N LYS A 160 -24.76 14.53 -12.35
CA LYS A 160 -23.97 13.42 -12.92
C LYS A 160 -24.35 12.12 -12.24
N SER A 161 -24.36 11.02 -12.96
CA SER A 161 -24.63 9.71 -12.38
C SER A 161 -23.81 8.63 -13.07
N TYR A 162 -23.49 7.58 -12.32
CA TYR A 162 -22.84 6.41 -12.90
C TYR A 162 -23.81 5.66 -13.80
N ARG A 163 -23.27 5.19 -14.92
CA ARG A 163 -23.93 4.20 -15.78
C ARG A 163 -23.32 2.85 -15.49
N TYR A 164 -24.07 1.79 -15.66
CA TYR A 164 -23.59 0.44 -15.36
C TYR A 164 -23.52 -0.40 -16.62
N ARG A 165 -22.49 -1.23 -16.68
CA ARG A 165 -22.32 -2.25 -17.72
C ARG A 165 -21.93 -3.56 -17.07
N ILE A 166 -22.29 -4.64 -17.74
CA ILE A 166 -21.81 -5.97 -17.39
C ILE A 166 -20.75 -6.36 -18.42
N GLY A 167 -19.63 -6.88 -17.94
CA GLY A 167 -18.59 -7.46 -18.76
C GLY A 167 -18.19 -8.83 -18.25
N VAL A 168 -17.72 -9.65 -19.19
CA VAL A 168 -17.16 -10.97 -18.92
C VAL A 168 -15.81 -11.02 -19.60
N TYR A 169 -14.82 -11.54 -18.90
CA TYR A 169 -13.48 -11.73 -19.44
C TYR A 169 -12.92 -13.06 -18.96
N TRP A 170 -12.20 -13.74 -19.86
CA TRP A 170 -11.38 -14.91 -19.59
C TRP A 170 -10.16 -14.83 -20.49
N GLY A 171 -8.96 -14.75 -19.93
CA GLY A 171 -7.76 -14.69 -20.75
C GLY A 171 -6.48 -14.47 -19.95
N ASN A 172 -5.36 -14.54 -20.67
CA ASN A 172 -4.01 -14.36 -20.15
C ASN A 172 -3.38 -13.00 -20.51
N GLU A 173 -4.13 -12.12 -21.19
CA GLU A 173 -3.72 -10.76 -21.57
C GLU A 173 -3.92 -9.77 -20.40
N THR A 174 -3.46 -10.14 -19.22
CA THR A 174 -3.54 -9.30 -18.03
C THR A 174 -2.19 -8.65 -17.77
N THR A 175 -2.17 -7.51 -17.07
CA THR A 175 -0.94 -6.77 -16.77
C THR A 175 0.11 -7.69 -16.16
N VAL A 176 1.29 -7.72 -16.77
CA VAL A 176 2.47 -8.46 -16.32
C VAL A 176 2.93 -7.84 -14.99
N ILE A 177 2.49 -8.38 -13.86
CA ILE A 177 3.07 -8.02 -12.56
C ILE A 177 4.37 -8.82 -12.40
N GLY A 178 5.40 -8.42 -13.14
CA GLY A 178 6.84 -8.68 -12.92
C GLY A 178 7.38 -10.12 -12.77
N VAL A 179 6.57 -11.13 -12.49
CA VAL A 179 7.04 -12.44 -12.01
C VAL A 179 6.26 -13.60 -12.62
N ASP A 180 4.96 -13.45 -12.94
CA ASP A 180 4.17 -14.54 -13.52
C ASP A 180 3.07 -14.07 -14.49
N ARG A 181 2.75 -14.93 -15.47
CA ARG A 181 1.54 -14.77 -16.28
C ARG A 181 0.34 -15.19 -15.43
N THR A 182 -0.61 -14.28 -15.24
CA THR A 182 -1.86 -14.61 -14.55
C THR A 182 -2.99 -14.77 -15.55
N GLU A 183 -3.58 -15.96 -15.59
CA GLU A 183 -4.84 -16.18 -16.31
C GLU A 183 -5.96 -15.68 -15.39
N GLN A 184 -6.72 -14.69 -15.84
CA GLN A 184 -7.81 -14.11 -15.03
C GLN A 184 -9.16 -14.33 -15.70
N ALA A 185 -10.15 -14.47 -14.85
CA ALA A 185 -11.55 -14.56 -15.24
C ALA A 185 -12.37 -13.60 -14.41
N THR A 186 -13.34 -12.95 -15.04
CA THR A 186 -14.27 -12.11 -14.29
C THR A 186 -15.64 -12.06 -14.93
N CYS A 187 -16.66 -12.04 -14.08
CA CYS A 187 -18.02 -11.64 -14.42
C CYS A 187 -18.34 -10.43 -13.54
N ALA A 188 -18.48 -9.25 -14.13
CA ALA A 188 -18.52 -8.01 -13.37
C ALA A 188 -19.61 -7.07 -13.85
N LEU A 189 -20.36 -6.51 -12.91
CA LEU A 189 -21.03 -5.24 -13.08
C LEU A 189 -20.06 -4.13 -12.68
N PHE A 190 -19.79 -3.18 -13.57
CA PHE A 190 -18.92 -2.04 -13.28
C PHE A 190 -19.57 -0.71 -13.67
N ALA A 191 -19.25 0.32 -12.89
CA ALA A 191 -19.68 1.69 -13.13
C ALA A 191 -18.83 2.38 -14.22
N CYS A 192 -19.46 3.25 -14.99
CA CYS A 192 -18.87 4.08 -16.03
C CYS A 192 -19.33 5.52 -15.86
N THR A 193 -18.44 6.48 -16.10
CA THR A 193 -18.76 7.92 -16.02
C THR A 193 -19.49 8.42 -17.27
N ASP A 194 -19.41 7.72 -18.41
CA ASP A 194 -20.15 8.08 -19.61
C ASP A 194 -20.56 6.87 -20.48
N VAL A 195 -20.98 7.14 -21.71
CA VAL A 195 -21.45 6.11 -22.67
C VAL A 195 -20.33 5.29 -23.30
N ARG A 196 -19.08 5.76 -23.27
CA ARG A 196 -17.93 5.13 -23.92
C ARG A 196 -17.39 4.01 -23.04
N LEU A 197 -16.98 2.91 -23.66
CA LEU A 197 -16.37 1.77 -22.95
C LEU A 197 -15.12 2.18 -22.15
N ALA A 198 -14.31 3.08 -22.70
CA ALA A 198 -13.11 3.60 -22.06
C ALA A 198 -13.39 4.41 -20.77
N SER A 199 -14.64 4.77 -20.48
CA SER A 199 -15.02 5.49 -19.24
C SER A 199 -15.35 4.56 -18.08
N CYS A 200 -15.43 3.25 -18.34
CA CYS A 200 -15.77 2.25 -17.33
C CYS A 200 -14.59 1.94 -16.42
N GLY A 201 -14.86 1.78 -15.13
CA GLY A 201 -13.83 1.63 -14.10
C GLY A 201 -13.22 2.96 -13.63
N TYR A 202 -13.55 4.08 -14.28
CA TYR A 202 -13.21 5.42 -13.77
C TYR A 202 -14.29 5.93 -12.83
N ILE A 203 -13.86 6.70 -11.84
CA ILE A 203 -14.73 7.40 -10.89
C ILE A 203 -14.87 8.87 -11.29
N TYR A 204 -15.97 9.49 -10.90
CA TYR A 204 -16.07 10.94 -10.96
C TYR A 204 -15.10 11.55 -9.94
N PRO A 205 -14.43 12.66 -10.28
CA PRO A 205 -13.58 13.36 -9.33
C PRO A 205 -14.42 13.99 -8.20
N GLU A 206 -13.83 14.16 -7.01
CA GLU A 206 -14.50 14.59 -5.75
C GLU A 206 -15.35 15.86 -5.88
N ASN A 207 -15.05 16.68 -6.88
CA ASN A 207 -15.71 17.94 -7.11
C ASN A 207 -17.00 17.88 -7.94
N GLU A 208 -17.30 16.73 -8.53
CA GLU A 208 -18.55 16.50 -9.24
C GLU A 208 -19.60 16.00 -8.26
N GLU A 209 -20.73 16.68 -8.18
CA GLU A 209 -21.87 16.16 -7.43
C GLU A 209 -22.49 15.00 -8.21
N VAL A 210 -22.19 13.78 -7.75
CA VAL A 210 -22.73 12.55 -8.32
C VAL A 210 -23.99 12.17 -7.57
N ILE A 211 -25.10 12.09 -8.29
CA ILE A 211 -26.34 11.54 -7.78
C ILE A 211 -26.44 10.07 -8.15
N ASN A 212 -26.96 9.28 -7.22
CA ASN A 212 -27.30 7.89 -7.48
C ASN A 212 -28.64 7.84 -8.20
N THR A 213 -28.63 7.59 -9.51
CA THR A 213 -29.84 7.38 -10.31
C THR A 213 -30.32 5.92 -10.31
N HIS A 214 -29.45 5.01 -9.89
CA HIS A 214 -29.73 3.57 -9.91
C HIS A 214 -29.69 3.03 -8.49
N HIS A 215 -30.72 2.27 -8.14
CA HIS A 215 -30.89 1.62 -6.84
C HIS A 215 -31.07 0.13 -7.11
N PHE A 216 -30.06 -0.68 -6.76
CA PHE A 216 -30.09 -2.11 -6.97
C PHE A 216 -30.88 -2.77 -5.85
N THR A 217 -32.16 -3.05 -6.10
CA THR A 217 -32.99 -3.85 -5.19
C THR A 217 -32.68 -5.33 -5.26
N LYS A 218 -32.26 -5.80 -6.44
CA LYS A 218 -31.86 -7.17 -6.72
C LYS A 218 -30.73 -7.15 -7.74
N LEU A 219 -29.70 -7.93 -7.49
CA LEU A 219 -28.57 -8.13 -8.40
C LEU A 219 -28.05 -9.56 -8.22
N SER A 220 -27.82 -10.27 -9.31
CA SER A 220 -27.33 -11.64 -9.29
C SER A 220 -26.36 -11.80 -10.45
N ILE A 221 -25.15 -12.22 -10.14
CA ILE A 221 -24.12 -12.56 -11.13
C ILE A 221 -23.74 -14.00 -10.91
N SER A 222 -23.80 -14.77 -11.99
CA SER A 222 -23.49 -16.19 -11.98
C SER A 222 -22.50 -16.48 -13.09
N GLY A 223 -21.52 -17.35 -12.81
CA GLY A 223 -20.50 -17.71 -13.78
C GLY A 223 -20.03 -19.15 -13.59
N ASN A 224 -19.70 -19.81 -14.71
CA ASN A 224 -19.06 -21.11 -14.70
C ASN A 224 -17.55 -20.92 -14.91
N PHE A 225 -16.79 -21.06 -13.84
CA PHE A 225 -15.34 -20.84 -13.82
C PHE A 225 -14.60 -22.14 -14.15
N PRO A 226 -13.73 -22.17 -15.17
CA PRO A 226 -12.97 -23.34 -15.59
C PRO A 226 -12.20 -24.05 -14.47
N ALA A 227 -11.94 -25.35 -14.72
CA ALA A 227 -11.01 -26.14 -13.94
C ALA A 227 -9.58 -25.55 -14.00
N ALA A 228 -8.82 -25.72 -12.91
CA ALA A 228 -7.41 -25.35 -12.82
C ALA A 228 -6.52 -26.60 -12.64
N PRO A 229 -6.56 -27.61 -13.53
CA PRO A 229 -5.93 -28.91 -13.30
C PRO A 229 -4.39 -28.87 -13.19
N ARG A 230 -3.76 -27.77 -13.57
CA ARG A 230 -2.30 -27.55 -13.57
C ARG A 230 -1.87 -26.40 -12.65
N GLY A 231 -2.64 -26.11 -11.60
CA GLY A 231 -2.34 -24.96 -10.75
C GLY A 231 -3.37 -24.74 -9.66
N ARG A 232 -3.18 -23.66 -8.91
CA ARG A 232 -4.17 -23.18 -7.95
C ARG A 232 -5.05 -22.15 -8.64
N ARG A 233 -6.29 -22.02 -8.19
CA ARG A 233 -7.13 -20.86 -8.53
C ARG A 233 -7.69 -20.23 -7.26
N LEU A 234 -7.85 -18.92 -7.28
CA LEU A 234 -8.61 -18.18 -6.30
C LEU A 234 -9.85 -17.64 -7.02
N ILE A 235 -11.04 -17.91 -6.50
CA ILE A 235 -12.29 -17.31 -6.96
C ILE A 235 -12.86 -16.55 -5.77
N MET A 236 -13.18 -15.28 -5.93
CA MET A 236 -13.65 -14.44 -4.82
C MET A 236 -14.63 -13.37 -5.28
N PRO A 237 -15.49 -12.89 -4.37
CA PRO A 237 -16.29 -11.70 -4.63
C PRO A 237 -15.39 -10.47 -4.70
N SER A 238 -15.64 -9.60 -5.68
CA SER A 238 -15.03 -8.28 -5.82
C SER A 238 -16.16 -7.25 -5.81
N THR A 239 -16.43 -6.68 -4.64
CA THR A 239 -17.50 -5.72 -4.42
C THR A 239 -16.94 -4.41 -3.89
N LEU A 240 -17.49 -3.30 -4.35
CA LEU A 240 -17.04 -1.97 -3.93
C LEU A 240 -18.21 -0.98 -4.05
N ASN A 241 -18.44 -0.19 -3.01
CA ASN A 241 -19.38 0.92 -3.04
C ASN A 241 -18.67 2.26 -3.33
N ALA A 242 -19.43 3.35 -3.44
CA ALA A 242 -18.91 4.67 -3.78
C ALA A 242 -18.10 5.30 -2.64
N LEU A 243 -18.17 4.74 -1.45
CA LEU A 243 -17.31 5.07 -0.30
C LEU A 243 -16.00 4.26 -0.30
N PHE A 244 -15.73 3.50 -1.36
CA PHE A 244 -14.58 2.60 -1.47
C PHE A 244 -14.54 1.52 -0.39
N LEU A 245 -15.71 1.14 0.11
CA LEU A 245 -15.86 0.04 1.07
C LEU A 245 -16.41 -1.19 0.36
N PRO A 246 -15.98 -2.40 0.77
CA PRO A 246 -16.60 -3.62 0.30
C PRO A 246 -18.06 -3.68 0.75
N VAL A 247 -18.91 -4.33 -0.05
CA VAL A 247 -20.27 -4.65 0.40
C VAL A 247 -20.15 -5.62 1.57
N SER A 248 -20.92 -5.41 2.64
CA SER A 248 -20.88 -6.26 3.83
C SER A 248 -21.22 -7.71 3.48
N VAL A 249 -20.52 -8.66 4.09
CA VAL A 249 -20.80 -10.10 3.95
C VAL A 249 -22.21 -10.50 4.38
N ALA A 250 -22.88 -9.66 5.18
CA ALA A 250 -24.28 -9.87 5.60
C ALA A 250 -25.30 -9.34 4.57
N ASP A 251 -24.83 -8.68 3.51
CA ASP A 251 -25.67 -7.98 2.54
C ASP A 251 -25.65 -8.65 1.15
N TYR A 252 -24.86 -9.71 0.99
CA TYR A 252 -24.83 -10.55 -0.20
C TYR A 252 -24.69 -12.03 0.17
N GLU A 253 -25.18 -12.90 -0.71
CA GLU A 253 -25.03 -14.34 -0.66
C GLU A 253 -23.96 -14.78 -1.68
N TRP A 254 -23.07 -15.68 -1.25
CA TRP A 254 -22.09 -16.34 -2.11
C TRP A 254 -22.29 -17.85 -2.06
N ILE A 255 -22.49 -18.46 -3.22
CA ILE A 255 -22.58 -19.92 -3.37
C ILE A 255 -21.55 -20.35 -4.40
N GLU A 256 -20.76 -21.36 -4.03
CA GLU A 256 -19.88 -22.07 -4.95
C GLU A 256 -20.24 -23.55 -4.97
N SER A 257 -20.31 -24.13 -6.18
CA SER A 257 -20.67 -25.53 -6.35
C SER A 257 -19.91 -26.18 -7.52
N PRO A 258 -19.11 -27.24 -7.27
CA PRO A 258 -18.63 -27.71 -5.96
C PRO A 258 -17.67 -26.71 -5.29
N GLU A 259 -17.26 -26.95 -4.04
CA GLU A 259 -16.30 -26.08 -3.34
C GLU A 259 -14.97 -25.98 -4.10
N ALA A 260 -14.53 -24.75 -4.38
CA ALA A 260 -13.44 -24.48 -5.32
C ALA A 260 -12.10 -25.00 -4.81
N ALA A 261 -11.86 -24.91 -3.50
CA ALA A 261 -10.63 -25.32 -2.83
C ALA A 261 -10.36 -26.83 -2.94
N ASN A 262 -11.43 -27.64 -2.89
CA ASN A 262 -11.34 -29.11 -2.87
C ASN A 262 -11.47 -29.76 -4.27
N ASN A 263 -11.83 -28.98 -5.30
CA ASN A 263 -12.16 -29.51 -6.63
C ASN A 263 -11.39 -28.77 -7.75
N VAL A 264 -10.07 -28.74 -7.63
CA VAL A 264 -9.15 -28.01 -8.52
C VAL A 264 -9.27 -28.45 -10.00
N ASP A 265 -9.59 -29.72 -10.24
CA ASP A 265 -9.73 -30.36 -11.55
C ASP A 265 -11.11 -30.19 -12.20
N LYS A 266 -12.06 -29.55 -11.51
CA LYS A 266 -13.43 -29.39 -12.00
C LYS A 266 -13.79 -27.92 -12.22
N PRO A 267 -14.69 -27.62 -13.17
CA PRO A 267 -15.30 -26.31 -13.27
C PRO A 267 -16.18 -26.01 -12.04
N ILE A 268 -16.25 -24.74 -11.65
CA ILE A 268 -16.98 -24.27 -10.47
C ILE A 268 -18.07 -23.31 -10.91
N LEU A 269 -19.31 -23.64 -10.56
CA LEU A 269 -20.41 -22.69 -10.67
C LEU A 269 -20.39 -21.78 -9.45
N VAL A 270 -20.33 -20.47 -9.69
CA VAL A 270 -20.35 -19.46 -8.64
C VAL A 270 -21.56 -18.56 -8.85
N ASP A 271 -22.32 -18.37 -7.79
CA ASP A 271 -23.46 -17.45 -7.71
C ASP A 271 -23.17 -16.40 -6.64
N LEU A 272 -23.17 -15.14 -7.05
CA LEU A 272 -23.07 -13.98 -6.17
C LEU A 272 -24.37 -13.17 -6.27
N LYS A 273 -25.13 -13.09 -5.17
CA LYS A 273 -26.45 -12.44 -5.13
C LYS A 273 -26.50 -11.35 -4.07
N LEU A 274 -27.16 -10.26 -4.40
CA LEU A 274 -27.40 -9.18 -3.46
C LEU A 274 -28.66 -9.47 -2.63
N GLU A 275 -28.49 -9.51 -1.30
CA GLU A 275 -29.57 -9.77 -0.34
C GLU A 275 -30.20 -8.47 0.17
N LYS A 276 -29.39 -7.42 0.36
CA LYS A 276 -29.87 -6.10 0.78
C LYS A 276 -29.66 -5.07 -0.32
N PRO A 277 -30.65 -4.18 -0.57
CA PRO A 277 -30.52 -3.18 -1.60
C PRO A 277 -29.30 -2.27 -1.43
N GLN A 278 -28.67 -1.91 -2.54
CA GLN A 278 -27.49 -1.04 -2.58
C GLN A 278 -27.70 0.12 -3.56
N ASN A 279 -27.18 1.30 -3.21
CA ASN A 279 -27.49 2.55 -3.92
C ASN A 279 -26.30 3.10 -4.69
N ASP A 280 -25.10 2.63 -4.36
CA ASP A 280 -23.85 3.30 -4.66
C ASP A 280 -22.78 2.28 -5.02
N LEU A 281 -23.12 1.25 -5.79
CA LEU A 281 -22.13 0.26 -6.23
C LEU A 281 -21.18 0.87 -7.27
N LEU A 282 -19.87 0.70 -7.09
CA LEU A 282 -18.89 0.93 -8.17
C LEU A 282 -18.61 -0.36 -8.92
N THR A 283 -18.55 -1.48 -8.20
CA THR A 283 -18.50 -2.81 -8.79
C THR A 283 -19.22 -3.83 -7.93
N PHE A 284 -19.78 -4.83 -8.60
CA PHE A 284 -20.27 -6.06 -7.98
C PHE A 284 -19.88 -7.17 -8.95
N ALA A 285 -18.90 -7.97 -8.58
CA ALA A 285 -18.23 -8.86 -9.51
C ALA A 285 -17.78 -10.14 -8.85
N ILE A 286 -17.62 -11.17 -9.68
CA ILE A 286 -16.85 -12.36 -9.36
C ILE A 286 -15.51 -12.20 -10.08
N TRP A 287 -14.41 -12.27 -9.34
CA TRP A 287 -13.06 -12.25 -9.89
C TRP A 287 -12.37 -13.56 -9.56
N ALA A 288 -11.67 -14.11 -10.55
CA ALA A 288 -10.88 -15.30 -10.37
C ALA A 288 -9.51 -15.17 -11.01
N ASN A 289 -8.53 -15.76 -10.34
CA ASN A 289 -7.15 -15.81 -10.77
C ASN A 289 -6.65 -17.24 -10.79
N TYR A 290 -5.99 -17.61 -11.88
CA TYR A 290 -5.42 -18.92 -12.14
C TYR A 290 -3.90 -18.77 -12.10
N TYR A 291 -3.32 -19.36 -11.05
CA TYR A 291 -1.90 -19.29 -10.79
C TYR A 291 -1.15 -20.35 -11.59
N THR A 292 -0.02 -19.96 -12.15
CA THR A 292 0.95 -20.87 -12.76
C THR A 292 1.61 -21.76 -11.70
N GLU A 293 2.10 -22.91 -12.14
CA GLU A 293 2.84 -23.88 -11.31
C GLU A 293 4.28 -23.44 -11.01
N ILE A 294 4.72 -22.28 -11.50
CA ILE A 294 6.10 -21.84 -11.29
C ILE A 294 6.28 -21.66 -9.78
N PRO A 295 7.17 -22.45 -9.15
CA PRO A 295 7.47 -22.25 -7.74
C PRO A 295 7.98 -20.82 -7.60
N SER A 296 7.39 -20.07 -6.68
CA SER A 296 7.94 -18.78 -6.30
C SER A 296 9.38 -19.05 -5.88
N THR A 297 10.36 -18.51 -6.60
CA THR A 297 11.77 -18.55 -6.17
C THR A 297 12.02 -17.56 -5.03
N HIS A 298 10.95 -17.00 -4.46
CA HIS A 298 11.01 -16.05 -3.37
C HIS A 298 11.24 -16.82 -2.08
N ASN A 299 12.25 -16.38 -1.33
CA ASN A 299 12.68 -16.82 -0.02
C ASN A 299 11.62 -16.67 1.12
N LEU A 300 10.34 -16.44 0.80
CA LEU A 300 9.23 -16.32 1.75
C LEU A 300 8.47 -17.65 1.98
N ASP A 301 8.94 -18.76 1.42
CA ASP A 301 8.31 -20.10 1.60
C ASP A 301 8.19 -20.53 3.08
N HIS A 302 9.03 -19.97 3.96
CA HIS A 302 8.98 -20.22 5.41
C HIS A 302 7.75 -19.61 6.12
N MET A 303 6.98 -18.75 5.44
CA MET A 303 5.72 -18.19 5.96
C MET A 303 4.48 -18.99 5.56
N GLN A 304 4.61 -20.04 4.74
CA GLN A 304 3.47 -20.90 4.43
C GLN A 304 3.20 -21.84 5.61
N PRO A 305 1.96 -21.89 6.15
CA PRO A 305 1.62 -22.78 7.25
C PRO A 305 1.58 -24.23 6.78
N ASN A 306 2.76 -24.84 6.82
CA ASN A 306 3.13 -26.26 6.84
C ASN A 306 2.58 -27.24 5.78
N GLY A 307 3.53 -27.89 5.10
CA GLY A 307 3.23 -29.05 4.27
C GLY A 307 4.42 -29.91 3.86
N THR A 308 5.50 -30.00 4.66
CA THR A 308 6.47 -31.14 4.80
C THR A 308 7.83 -30.61 5.28
N GLN A 309 8.08 -30.71 6.59
CA GLN A 309 9.44 -30.62 7.11
C GLN A 309 10.19 -31.89 6.70
N THR A 310 10.97 -31.79 5.63
CA THR A 310 12.12 -32.70 5.46
C THR A 310 13.23 -32.18 6.36
N SER A 311 13.48 -32.88 7.45
CA SER A 311 14.61 -32.60 8.35
C SER A 311 15.93 -32.76 7.60
N PRO A 312 16.83 -31.75 7.57
CA PRO A 312 18.22 -32.00 7.25
C PRO A 312 18.88 -32.60 8.50
N SER A 313 19.16 -33.89 8.42
CA SER A 313 20.12 -34.54 9.30
C SER A 313 21.52 -34.10 8.89
N THR A 314 22.05 -33.07 9.55
CA THR A 314 23.50 -32.83 9.58
C THR A 314 23.89 -32.38 10.98
N SER A 315 24.53 -33.33 11.66
CA SER A 315 25.29 -33.18 12.89
C SER A 315 26.28 -32.03 12.80
N SER A 316 26.10 -30.99 13.61
CA SER A 316 27.20 -30.13 14.06
C SER A 316 27.22 -30.17 15.58
N SER A 317 28.09 -31.02 16.13
CA SER A 317 28.42 -31.03 17.54
C SER A 317 29.07 -29.69 17.91
N SER A 318 28.34 -28.83 18.61
CA SER A 318 28.89 -27.64 19.25
C SER A 318 29.69 -28.05 20.48
N THR A 319 30.92 -28.51 20.29
CA THR A 319 31.89 -28.53 21.40
C THR A 319 32.24 -27.08 21.70
N VAL A 320 31.65 -26.56 22.78
CA VAL A 320 32.00 -25.28 23.39
C VAL A 320 33.51 -25.30 23.67
N SER A 321 34.25 -24.50 22.90
CA SER A 321 35.69 -24.34 23.08
C SER A 321 35.94 -23.54 24.36
N VAL A 322 36.20 -24.26 25.44
CA VAL A 322 36.68 -23.74 26.75
C VAL A 322 38.06 -23.07 26.64
N PHE A 323 38.67 -23.04 25.46
CA PHE A 323 40.04 -22.57 25.25
C PHE A 323 40.22 -21.04 25.17
N ARG A 324 39.15 -20.23 25.14
CA ARG A 324 39.29 -18.76 25.09
C ARG A 324 39.18 -18.04 26.43
N ILE A 325 38.78 -18.72 27.51
CA ILE A 325 38.72 -18.12 28.85
C ILE A 325 40.08 -18.23 29.57
N LEU A 326 40.89 -19.25 29.27
CA LEU A 326 42.21 -19.40 29.91
C LEU A 326 43.29 -18.43 29.39
N CYS A 327 43.20 -17.94 28.15
CA CYS A 327 44.19 -17.00 27.61
C CYS A 327 44.02 -15.56 28.12
N VAL A 328 42.84 -15.20 28.63
CA VAL A 328 42.60 -13.85 29.18
C VAL A 328 43.02 -13.76 30.64
N LEU A 329 42.93 -14.86 31.41
CA LEU A 329 43.42 -14.88 32.80
C LEU A 329 44.95 -14.93 32.92
N SER A 330 45.69 -15.49 31.95
CA SER A 330 47.16 -15.55 32.04
C SER A 330 47.85 -14.22 31.72
N CYS A 331 47.24 -13.35 30.91
CA CYS A 331 47.78 -12.01 30.63
C CYS A 331 47.55 -11.02 31.78
N LEU A 332 46.61 -11.28 32.70
CA LEU A 332 46.37 -10.44 33.88
C LEU A 332 47.30 -10.76 35.07
N ILE A 333 48.09 -11.83 35.01
CA ILE A 333 49.03 -12.21 36.08
C ILE A 333 50.50 -11.87 35.70
N SER A 334 50.75 -11.43 34.46
CA SER A 334 52.13 -11.17 33.99
C SER A 334 52.52 -9.69 33.91
N VAL A 335 51.62 -8.76 34.26
CA VAL A 335 51.95 -7.33 34.41
C VAL A 335 51.14 -6.76 35.58
N LEU A 336 51.85 -6.49 36.70
CA LEU A 336 51.43 -5.83 37.96
C LEU A 336 50.80 -6.70 39.06
#